data_AF-A0A5N4E9M8-F1
#
_entry.id   AF-A0A5N4E9M8-F1
#
_cell.length_a   1.000
_cell.length_b   1.000
_cell.length_c   1.000
_cell.angle_alpha   90.00
_cell.angle_beta   90.00
_cell.angle_gamma   90.00
#
_symmetry.space_group_name_H-M   'P 1'
#
loop_
_entity.id
_entity.type
_entity.pdbx_description
1 polymer ?
#
loop_
_entity_poly.entity_id
_entity_poly.type
_entity_poly.pdbx_seq_one_letter_code
_entity_poly.pdbx_strand_id
1 'polypeptide(L)'
;MSPLLCPHPLQANETFALVGNVTHYAQLWLNISAEIRSYLEQGRLQQHLRWLQQYVTELRLHPEALSLSPEELPPALRQDNFSLPNGSVLLQQLDTIDNAACGWIQFMSKVSVDIFKGFPDEESIVNYTLNQAYQDNVTVFASVIFQNRKDGSLPPHCASQDPPQNSSFTENKPTRSPGPYWRPGPTTGGPLLLHVRGFVWIQDMMERDHRHLRGTRRGGAGQLCADVPVSMLHAGRLSVRHRAHDAALQVISWVYSVSQTIQHMWQRRSNR
;
A
#
# COMPACT_ATOMS: atom_id res chain seq x y z
N MET A 1 22.38 -30.15 -12.52
CA MET A 1 22.75 -28.91 -11.81
C MET A 1 21.44 -28.18 -11.53
N SER A 2 20.92 -28.35 -10.33
CA SER A 2 19.64 -27.74 -9.93
C SER A 2 19.87 -26.25 -9.69
N PRO A 3 19.06 -25.34 -10.27
CA PRO A 3 19.15 -23.93 -9.95
C PRO A 3 18.82 -23.75 -8.47
N LEU A 4 19.77 -23.22 -7.72
CA LEU A 4 19.61 -22.83 -6.32
C LEU A 4 18.58 -21.70 -6.28
N LEU A 5 17.31 -22.07 -6.17
CA LEU A 5 16.22 -21.18 -5.78
C LEU A 5 16.66 -20.53 -4.46
N CYS A 6 16.98 -19.22 -4.48
CA CYS A 6 16.66 -18.40 -3.33
C CYS A 6 15.20 -18.72 -2.98
N PRO A 7 14.86 -19.00 -1.71
CA PRO A 7 13.47 -19.25 -1.36
C PRO A 7 12.69 -18.05 -1.89
N HIS A 8 11.72 -18.33 -2.77
CA HIS A 8 10.71 -17.34 -3.13
C HIS A 8 10.27 -16.64 -1.85
N PRO A 9 10.02 -15.32 -1.85
CA PRO A 9 9.62 -14.64 -0.64
C PRO A 9 8.25 -15.17 -0.21
N LEU A 10 8.26 -16.21 0.63
CA LEU A 10 7.11 -17.06 0.94
C LEU A 10 6.07 -16.23 1.70
N GLN A 11 6.54 -15.41 2.64
CA GLN A 11 5.68 -14.53 3.40
C GLN A 11 5.11 -13.38 2.54
N ALA A 12 5.89 -12.89 1.59
CA ALA A 12 5.42 -11.86 0.66
C ALA A 12 4.36 -12.43 -0.30
N ASN A 13 4.55 -13.67 -0.75
CA ASN A 13 3.57 -14.38 -1.56
C ASN A 13 2.28 -14.63 -0.78
N GLU A 14 2.35 -14.96 0.52
CA GLU A 14 1.15 -15.12 1.37
C GLU A 14 0.29 -13.86 1.44
N THR A 15 0.89 -12.67 1.56
CA THR A 15 0.12 -11.42 1.57
C THR A 15 -0.58 -11.14 0.25
N PHE A 16 0.02 -11.53 -0.87
CA PHE A 16 -0.59 -11.40 -2.19
C PHE A 16 -1.62 -12.49 -2.46
N ALA A 17 -1.39 -13.70 -1.96
CA ALA A 17 -2.36 -14.79 -2.00
C ALA A 17 -3.67 -14.42 -1.29
N LEU A 18 -3.62 -13.62 -0.21
CA LEU A 18 -4.83 -13.10 0.43
C LEU A 18 -5.68 -12.26 -0.54
N VAL A 19 -5.04 -11.40 -1.35
CA VAL A 19 -5.74 -10.60 -2.38
C VAL A 19 -6.35 -11.50 -3.45
N GLY A 20 -5.62 -12.55 -3.86
CA GLY A 20 -6.14 -13.59 -4.75
C GLY A 20 -7.37 -14.32 -4.18
N ASN A 21 -7.36 -14.63 -2.88
CA ASN A 21 -8.47 -15.28 -2.20
C ASN A 21 -9.73 -14.41 -2.18
N VAL A 22 -9.60 -13.09 -2.06
CA VAL A 22 -10.76 -12.17 -2.13
C VAL A 22 -11.46 -12.29 -3.50
N THR A 23 -10.69 -12.41 -4.58
CA THR A 23 -11.26 -12.62 -5.93
C THR A 23 -12.03 -13.94 -6.02
N HIS A 24 -11.50 -15.02 -5.44
CA HIS A 24 -12.19 -16.30 -5.35
C HIS A 24 -13.50 -16.19 -4.54
N TYR A 25 -13.46 -15.51 -3.38
CA TYR A 25 -14.66 -15.29 -2.57
C TYR A 25 -15.70 -14.42 -3.27
N ALA A 26 -15.28 -13.42 -4.04
CA ALA A 26 -16.20 -12.60 -4.84
C ALA A 26 -16.92 -13.43 -5.91
N GLN A 27 -16.22 -14.35 -6.58
CA GLN A 27 -16.84 -15.26 -7.55
C GLN A 27 -17.82 -16.24 -6.88
N LEU A 28 -17.42 -16.80 -5.74
CA LEU A 28 -18.26 -17.71 -4.96
C LEU A 28 -19.51 -17.00 -4.43
N TRP A 29 -19.36 -15.74 -4.00
CA TRP A 29 -20.48 -14.88 -3.61
C TRP A 29 -21.52 -14.74 -4.72
N LEU A 30 -21.09 -14.47 -5.97
CA LEU A 30 -22.02 -14.31 -7.09
C LEU A 30 -22.84 -15.58 -7.38
N ASN A 31 -22.27 -16.76 -7.13
CA ASN A 31 -23.01 -18.02 -7.28
C ASN A 31 -24.07 -18.17 -6.16
N ILE A 32 -23.66 -17.92 -4.90
CA ILE A 32 -24.55 -17.99 -3.74
C ILE A 32 -25.65 -16.91 -3.83
N SER A 33 -25.33 -15.70 -4.28
CA SER A 33 -26.29 -14.62 -4.36
C SER A 33 -27.36 -14.90 -5.41
N ALA A 34 -27.02 -15.55 -6.53
CA ALA A 34 -27.99 -16.02 -7.50
C ALA A 34 -28.98 -17.03 -6.90
N GLU A 35 -28.49 -17.98 -6.09
CA GLU A 35 -29.35 -18.92 -5.36
C GLU A 35 -30.27 -18.22 -4.36
N ILE A 36 -29.72 -17.30 -3.55
CA ILE A 36 -30.49 -16.52 -2.56
C ILE A 36 -31.55 -15.66 -3.25
N ARG A 37 -31.20 -14.96 -4.35
CA ARG A 37 -32.12 -14.15 -5.16
C ARG A 37 -33.28 -15.01 -5.65
N SER A 38 -32.98 -16.19 -6.21
CA SER A 38 -34.01 -17.12 -6.68
C SER A 38 -34.96 -17.55 -5.55
N TYR A 39 -34.45 -17.77 -4.34
CA TYR A 39 -35.25 -18.19 -3.19
C TYR A 39 -36.16 -17.06 -2.67
N LEU A 40 -35.67 -15.82 -2.71
CA LEU A 40 -36.42 -14.62 -2.33
C LEU A 40 -37.51 -14.26 -3.36
N GLU A 41 -37.18 -14.28 -4.65
CA GLU A 41 -38.11 -13.96 -5.75
C GLU A 41 -39.24 -14.98 -5.87
N GLN A 42 -38.95 -16.26 -5.65
CA GLN A 42 -39.98 -17.31 -5.64
C GLN A 42 -40.92 -17.21 -4.44
N GLY A 43 -40.66 -16.30 -3.48
CA GLY A 43 -41.49 -16.11 -2.30
C GLY A 43 -41.51 -17.32 -1.35
N ARG A 44 -40.62 -18.31 -1.56
CA ARG A 44 -40.55 -19.53 -0.74
C ARG A 44 -40.30 -19.21 0.73
N LEU A 45 -39.50 -18.18 1.00
CA LEU A 45 -39.26 -17.70 2.36
C LEU A 45 -40.54 -17.14 3.01
N GLN A 46 -41.32 -16.33 2.28
CA GLN A 46 -42.60 -15.82 2.77
C GLN A 46 -43.65 -16.93 2.96
N GLN A 47 -43.60 -17.98 2.13
CA GLN A 47 -44.46 -19.16 2.28
C GLN A 47 -44.09 -19.97 3.53
N HIS A 48 -42.81 -20.25 3.74
CA HIS A 48 -42.34 -20.96 4.94
C HIS A 48 -42.61 -20.17 6.22
N LEU A 49 -42.43 -18.84 6.20
CA LEU A 49 -42.78 -18.00 7.34
C LEU A 49 -44.27 -18.00 7.64
N ARG A 50 -45.13 -17.89 6.61
CA ARG A 50 -46.58 -18.01 6.79
C ARG A 50 -46.97 -19.37 7.35
N TRP A 51 -46.36 -20.44 6.85
CA TRP A 51 -46.57 -21.78 7.36
C TRP A 51 -46.12 -21.92 8.82
N LEU A 52 -44.95 -21.39 9.18
CA LEU A 52 -44.46 -21.36 10.57
C LEU A 52 -45.37 -20.56 11.49
N GLN A 53 -45.87 -19.41 11.04
CA GLN A 53 -46.84 -18.61 11.81
C GLN A 53 -48.13 -19.41 12.06
N GLN A 54 -48.67 -20.07 11.03
CA GLN A 54 -49.85 -20.93 11.15
C GLN A 54 -49.60 -22.09 12.12
N TYR A 55 -48.44 -22.75 12.00
CA TYR A 55 -48.07 -23.85 12.88
C TYR A 55 -47.93 -23.43 14.34
N VAL A 56 -47.32 -22.27 14.61
CA VAL A 56 -47.19 -21.72 15.97
C VAL A 56 -48.56 -21.33 16.53
N THR A 57 -49.46 -20.77 15.73
CA THR A 57 -50.82 -20.46 16.19
C THR A 57 -51.61 -21.72 16.52
N GLU A 58 -51.51 -22.78 15.73
CA GLU A 58 -52.17 -24.06 15.99
C GLU A 58 -51.63 -24.73 17.27
N LEU A 59 -50.30 -24.71 17.46
CA LEU A 59 -49.67 -25.21 18.68
C LEU A 59 -50.09 -24.45 19.95
N ARG A 60 -50.43 -23.16 19.82
CA ARG A 60 -50.97 -22.37 20.95
C ARG A 60 -52.43 -22.70 21.27
N LEU A 61 -53.24 -23.00 20.25
CA LEU A 61 -54.64 -23.40 20.42
C LEU A 61 -54.77 -24.82 21.00
N HIS A 62 -53.81 -25.70 20.67
CA HIS A 62 -53.76 -27.08 21.13
C HIS A 62 -52.43 -27.40 21.84
N PRO A 63 -52.17 -26.85 23.04
CA PRO A 63 -50.95 -27.13 23.79
C PRO A 63 -50.83 -28.61 24.20
N GLU A 64 -51.95 -29.32 24.26
CA GLU A 64 -52.03 -30.76 24.54
C GLU A 64 -51.31 -31.61 23.49
N ALA A 65 -51.18 -31.13 22.25
CA ALA A 65 -50.51 -31.85 21.15
C ALA A 65 -49.00 -31.98 21.34
N LEU A 66 -48.39 -31.14 22.18
CA LEU A 66 -46.96 -31.18 22.48
C LEU A 66 -46.64 -31.79 23.85
N SER A 67 -47.64 -32.05 24.71
CA SER A 67 -47.42 -32.49 26.10
C SER A 67 -46.38 -31.65 26.87
N LEU A 68 -46.20 -30.37 26.47
CA LEU A 68 -45.22 -29.45 27.03
C LEU A 68 -45.95 -28.28 27.71
N SER A 69 -45.43 -27.84 28.85
CA SER A 69 -45.93 -26.63 29.50
C SER A 69 -45.63 -25.40 28.63
N PRO A 70 -46.49 -24.37 28.59
CA PRO A 70 -46.18 -23.11 27.88
C PRO A 70 -44.85 -22.47 28.32
N GLU A 71 -44.32 -22.83 29.50
CA GLU A 71 -42.99 -22.45 30.03
C GLU A 71 -41.79 -23.24 29.46
N GLU A 72 -42.01 -24.30 28.69
CA GLU A 72 -40.94 -25.07 28.01
C GLU A 72 -40.81 -24.74 26.51
N LEU A 73 -41.74 -23.96 25.94
CA LEU A 73 -41.64 -23.49 24.56
C LEU A 73 -40.38 -22.63 24.34
N PRO A 74 -39.58 -22.89 23.29
CA PRO A 74 -38.45 -22.06 22.92
C PRO A 74 -38.82 -20.57 22.85
N PRO A 75 -37.97 -19.66 23.39
CA PRO A 75 -38.28 -18.23 23.46
C PRO A 75 -38.55 -17.60 22.08
N ALA A 76 -37.97 -18.15 21.01
CA ALA A 76 -38.24 -17.73 19.63
C ALA A 76 -39.72 -17.92 19.20
N LEU A 77 -40.40 -18.95 19.71
CA LEU A 77 -41.82 -19.20 19.44
C LEU A 77 -42.76 -18.39 20.36
N ARG A 78 -42.23 -17.85 21.46
CA ARG A 78 -42.97 -16.97 22.38
C ARG A 78 -43.06 -15.52 21.91
N GLN A 79 -42.07 -15.05 21.15
CA GLN A 79 -41.91 -13.62 20.89
C GLN A 79 -42.67 -13.07 19.66
N ASP A 80 -43.46 -13.89 18.95
CA ASP A 80 -44.35 -13.51 17.82
C ASP A 80 -43.72 -12.72 16.65
N ASN A 81 -42.44 -12.38 16.72
CA ASN A 81 -41.78 -11.50 15.77
C ASN A 81 -41.05 -12.32 14.70
N PHE A 82 -41.82 -13.12 13.96
CA PHE A 82 -41.39 -13.60 12.64
C PHE A 82 -41.63 -12.51 11.60
N SER A 83 -41.08 -11.31 11.81
CA SER A 83 -41.12 -10.24 10.82
C SER A 83 -39.86 -10.32 9.96
N LEU A 84 -40.06 -10.59 8.67
CA LEU A 84 -38.96 -10.47 7.72
C LEU A 84 -38.79 -8.99 7.37
N PRO A 85 -37.57 -8.46 7.26
CA PRO A 85 -37.34 -7.22 6.53
C PRO A 85 -37.97 -7.30 5.15
N ASN A 86 -38.46 -6.16 4.65
CA ASN A 86 -39.14 -6.08 3.36
C ASN A 86 -38.25 -6.72 2.28
N GLY A 87 -38.80 -7.67 1.51
CA GLY A 87 -38.03 -8.46 0.54
C GLY A 87 -37.33 -7.57 -0.49
N SER A 88 -37.92 -6.43 -0.84
CA SER A 88 -37.30 -5.43 -1.71
C SER A 88 -36.01 -4.82 -1.14
N VAL A 89 -35.95 -4.60 0.18
CA VAL A 89 -34.76 -4.08 0.86
C VAL A 89 -33.65 -5.11 0.89
N LEU A 90 -34.00 -6.39 1.12
CA LEU A 90 -33.02 -7.49 1.07
C LEU A 90 -32.45 -7.68 -0.34
N LEU A 91 -33.29 -7.61 -1.37
CA LEU A 91 -32.84 -7.67 -2.76
C LEU A 91 -31.93 -6.49 -3.10
N GLN A 92 -32.27 -5.27 -2.68
CA GLN A 92 -31.42 -4.10 -2.89
C GLN A 92 -30.05 -4.22 -2.19
N GLN A 93 -30.01 -4.79 -0.98
CA GLN A 93 -28.76 -5.06 -0.29
C GLN A 93 -27.93 -6.11 -1.03
N LEU A 94 -28.58 -7.17 -1.53
CA LEU A 94 -27.94 -8.19 -2.35
C LEU A 94 -27.34 -7.59 -3.63
N ASP A 95 -28.08 -6.73 -4.33
CA ASP A 95 -27.61 -6.02 -5.52
C ASP A 95 -26.39 -5.14 -5.22
N THR A 96 -26.36 -4.51 -4.05
CA THR A 96 -25.23 -3.66 -3.64
C THR A 96 -23.95 -4.51 -3.47
N ILE A 97 -24.06 -5.68 -2.85
CA ILE A 97 -22.91 -6.59 -2.65
C ILE A 97 -22.50 -7.23 -3.97
N ASP A 98 -23.46 -7.65 -4.80
CA ASP A 98 -23.20 -8.18 -6.15
C ASP A 98 -22.45 -7.17 -7.02
N ASN A 99 -22.87 -5.90 -6.99
CA ASN A 99 -22.19 -4.83 -7.73
C ASN A 99 -20.76 -4.61 -7.21
N ALA A 100 -20.54 -4.66 -5.88
CA ALA A 100 -19.22 -4.57 -5.30
C ALA A 100 -18.32 -5.76 -5.69
N ALA A 101 -18.85 -6.98 -5.66
CA ALA A 101 -18.13 -8.19 -6.07
C ALA A 101 -17.77 -8.16 -7.57
N CYS A 102 -18.72 -7.77 -8.43
CA CYS A 102 -18.47 -7.57 -9.86
C CYS A 102 -17.41 -6.48 -10.10
N GLY A 103 -17.50 -5.35 -9.39
CA GLY A 103 -16.52 -4.28 -9.48
C GLY A 103 -15.12 -4.73 -9.07
N TRP A 104 -15.00 -5.52 -8.00
CA TRP A 104 -13.74 -6.12 -7.57
C TRP A 104 -13.16 -7.06 -8.64
N ILE A 105 -13.97 -7.96 -9.20
CA ILE A 105 -13.52 -8.91 -10.22
C ILE A 105 -13.04 -8.17 -11.48
N GLN A 106 -13.78 -7.14 -11.93
CA GLN A 106 -13.38 -6.33 -13.07
C GLN A 106 -12.08 -5.58 -12.81
N PHE A 107 -11.91 -5.00 -11.61
CA PHE A 107 -10.69 -4.33 -11.22
C PHE A 107 -9.50 -5.31 -11.19
N MET A 108 -9.67 -6.46 -10.53
CA MET A 108 -8.62 -7.46 -10.38
C MET A 108 -8.28 -8.20 -11.68
N SER A 109 -9.18 -8.22 -12.68
CA SER A 109 -8.90 -8.83 -13.99
C SER A 109 -7.69 -8.22 -14.72
N LYS A 110 -7.33 -6.98 -14.38
CA LYS A 110 -6.19 -6.24 -14.95
C LYS A 110 -4.96 -6.24 -14.04
N VAL A 111 -5.05 -6.84 -12.86
CA VAL A 111 -3.98 -6.86 -11.85
C VAL A 111 -3.48 -8.30 -11.70
N SER A 112 -2.26 -8.55 -12.16
CA SER A 112 -1.59 -9.82 -11.91
C SER A 112 -1.09 -9.87 -10.46
N VAL A 113 -1.58 -10.85 -9.70
CA VAL A 113 -1.17 -11.09 -8.30
C VAL A 113 0.11 -11.94 -8.23
N ASP A 114 0.51 -12.57 -9.34
CA ASP A 114 1.81 -13.22 -9.47
C ASP A 114 2.90 -12.17 -9.74
N ILE A 115 3.53 -11.70 -8.66
CA ILE A 115 4.41 -10.53 -8.65
C ILE A 115 5.89 -10.94 -8.61
N PHE A 116 6.20 -12.19 -8.25
CA PHE A 116 7.57 -12.63 -8.01
C PHE A 116 8.09 -13.57 -9.10
N LYS A 117 9.06 -13.10 -9.88
CA LYS A 117 9.81 -13.91 -10.85
C LYS A 117 11.24 -14.12 -10.36
N GLY A 118 11.65 -15.38 -10.24
CA GLY A 118 13.01 -15.76 -9.83
C GLY A 118 13.96 -15.81 -11.02
N PHE A 119 15.21 -15.38 -10.80
CA PHE A 119 16.28 -15.38 -11.79
C PHE A 119 17.57 -15.96 -11.19
N PRO A 120 18.38 -16.71 -11.98
CA PRO A 120 19.59 -17.35 -11.50
C PRO A 120 20.79 -16.41 -11.35
N ASP A 121 20.86 -15.34 -12.14
CA ASP A 121 22.00 -14.41 -12.20
C ASP A 121 21.56 -12.97 -12.45
N GLU A 122 22.42 -12.00 -12.08
CA GLU A 122 22.13 -10.56 -12.22
C GLU A 122 21.99 -10.14 -13.69
N GLU A 123 22.80 -10.70 -14.58
CA GLU A 123 22.76 -10.37 -16.02
C GLU A 123 21.41 -10.76 -16.64
N SER A 124 20.84 -11.90 -16.23
CA SER A 124 19.52 -12.34 -16.64
C SER A 124 18.40 -11.42 -16.14
N ILE A 125 18.52 -10.87 -14.93
CA ILE A 125 17.56 -9.88 -14.39
C ILE A 125 17.61 -8.60 -15.22
N VAL A 126 18.82 -8.10 -15.50
CA VAL A 126 19.01 -6.86 -16.27
C VAL A 126 18.51 -7.04 -17.70
N ASN A 127 18.87 -8.15 -18.35
CA ASN A 127 18.43 -8.46 -19.71
C ASN A 127 16.90 -8.62 -19.78
N TYR A 128 16.31 -9.31 -18.81
CA TYR A 128 14.85 -9.43 -18.72
C TYR A 128 14.18 -8.06 -18.58
N THR A 129 14.67 -7.23 -17.66
CA THR A 129 14.12 -5.91 -17.36
C THR A 129 14.20 -4.96 -18.56
N LEU A 130 15.30 -5.00 -19.32
CA LEU A 130 15.53 -4.10 -20.44
C LEU A 130 14.85 -4.57 -21.74
N ASN A 131 14.85 -5.87 -22.03
CA ASN A 131 14.49 -6.37 -23.36
C ASN A 131 13.21 -7.23 -23.40
N GLN A 132 12.94 -8.00 -22.35
CA GLN A 132 11.86 -9.01 -22.37
C GLN A 132 10.60 -8.55 -21.63
N ALA A 133 10.73 -7.75 -20.57
CA ALA A 133 9.61 -7.28 -19.76
C ALA A 133 8.53 -6.57 -20.59
N TYR A 134 8.94 -5.76 -21.58
CA TYR A 134 8.01 -5.10 -22.49
C TYR A 134 7.27 -6.08 -23.41
N GLN A 135 7.95 -7.14 -23.86
CA GLN A 135 7.37 -8.16 -24.74
C GLN A 135 6.36 -9.04 -23.98
N ASP A 136 6.62 -9.28 -22.69
CA ASP A 136 5.76 -10.06 -21.81
C ASP A 136 4.58 -9.24 -21.25
N ASN A 137 4.43 -7.95 -21.61
CA ASN A 137 3.45 -7.01 -21.03
C ASN A 137 3.53 -6.90 -19.50
N VAL A 138 4.70 -7.15 -18.91
CA VAL A 138 4.93 -7.09 -17.47
C VAL A 138 5.68 -5.80 -17.14
N THR A 139 5.17 -5.04 -16.18
CA THR A 139 5.88 -3.87 -15.66
C THR A 139 6.78 -4.29 -14.50
N VAL A 140 8.09 -4.11 -14.64
CA VAL A 140 9.05 -4.41 -13.56
C VAL A 140 9.07 -3.24 -12.58
N PHE A 141 8.72 -3.52 -11.32
CA PHE A 141 8.65 -2.51 -10.26
C PHE A 141 9.96 -2.38 -9.48
N ALA A 142 10.59 -3.51 -9.16
CA ALA A 142 11.89 -3.57 -8.50
C ALA A 142 12.56 -4.90 -8.76
N SER A 143 13.90 -4.89 -8.75
CA SER A 143 14.71 -6.11 -8.69
C SER A 143 15.43 -6.15 -7.33
N VAL A 144 15.53 -7.32 -6.71
CA VAL A 144 16.24 -7.51 -5.44
C VAL A 144 17.36 -8.51 -5.66
N ILE A 145 18.59 -8.12 -5.35
CA ILE A 145 19.78 -8.95 -5.56
C ILE A 145 20.32 -9.39 -4.19
N PHE A 146 20.46 -10.71 -4.03
CA PHE A 146 21.01 -11.30 -2.81
C PHE A 146 22.43 -11.80 -3.07
N GLN A 147 23.38 -11.39 -2.22
CA GLN A 147 24.71 -11.97 -2.19
C GLN A 147 24.70 -13.21 -1.28
N ASN A 148 24.42 -14.37 -1.89
CA ASN A 148 24.38 -15.65 -1.18
C ASN A 148 25.75 -16.34 -1.12
N ARG A 149 25.95 -17.19 -0.10
CA ARG A 149 27.09 -18.10 -0.06
C ARG A 149 26.91 -19.20 -1.12
N LYS A 150 28.02 -19.80 -1.56
CA LYS A 150 28.03 -20.91 -2.54
C LYS A 150 27.14 -22.09 -2.14
N ASP A 151 26.88 -22.24 -0.84
CA ASP A 151 26.04 -23.30 -0.26
C ASP A 151 24.53 -22.99 -0.31
N GLY A 152 24.11 -21.86 -0.89
CA GLY A 152 22.71 -21.43 -0.96
C GLY A 152 22.11 -20.90 0.34
N SER A 153 22.88 -20.93 1.44
CA SER A 153 22.47 -20.37 2.73
C SER A 153 22.72 -18.86 2.80
N LEU A 154 21.78 -18.15 3.43
CA LEU A 154 21.89 -16.72 3.71
C LEU A 154 23.02 -16.49 4.75
N PRO A 155 24.02 -15.64 4.47
CA PRO A 155 25.08 -15.35 5.44
C PRO A 155 24.52 -14.70 6.73
N PRO A 156 25.18 -14.87 7.89
CA PRO A 156 24.73 -14.29 9.16
C PRO A 156 24.57 -12.76 9.11
N HIS A 157 25.34 -12.09 8.24
CA HIS A 157 25.12 -10.71 7.81
C HIS A 157 24.84 -10.70 6.31
N CYS A 158 23.58 -10.44 5.94
CA CYS A 158 23.22 -10.17 4.55
C CYS A 158 23.38 -8.67 4.30
N ALA A 159 24.42 -8.29 3.55
CA ALA A 159 24.36 -7.04 2.82
C ALA A 159 23.48 -7.30 1.59
N SER A 160 22.16 -7.14 1.75
CA SER A 160 21.30 -7.03 0.58
C SER A 160 21.76 -5.76 -0.13
N GLN A 161 22.27 -5.88 -1.36
CA GLN A 161 22.48 -4.70 -2.17
C GLN A 161 21.12 -4.04 -2.37
N ASP A 162 21.09 -2.71 -2.25
CA ASP A 162 19.87 -1.94 -2.43
C ASP A 162 19.18 -2.38 -3.73
N PRO A 163 17.86 -2.67 -3.69
CA PRO A 163 17.13 -3.15 -4.85
C PRO A 163 17.42 -2.29 -6.09
N PRO A 164 18.00 -2.84 -7.19
CA PRO A 164 18.04 -2.11 -8.44
C PRO A 164 16.61 -1.84 -8.91
N GLN A 165 16.17 -0.60 -8.67
CA GLN A 165 14.97 -0.02 -9.29
C GLN A 165 15.42 0.92 -10.39
N ASN A 166 14.56 1.08 -11.39
CA ASN A 166 14.72 2.13 -12.39
C ASN A 166 14.93 3.49 -11.67
N SER A 167 15.90 4.28 -12.13
CA SER A 167 16.30 5.57 -11.55
C SER A 167 15.16 6.60 -11.51
N SER A 168 14.08 6.36 -12.26
CA SER A 168 12.86 7.14 -12.15
C SER A 168 12.06 6.82 -10.89
N PHE A 169 12.29 5.72 -10.18
CA PHE A 169 11.52 5.27 -9.01
C PHE A 169 12.28 5.38 -7.68
N THR A 170 13.61 5.28 -7.70
CA THR A 170 14.46 5.58 -6.55
C THR A 170 14.95 7.02 -6.59
N GLU A 171 15.22 7.61 -5.42
CA GLU A 171 16.01 8.84 -5.38
C GLU A 171 17.41 8.50 -5.93
N ASN A 172 17.90 9.28 -6.91
CA ASN A 172 19.23 9.10 -7.51
C ASN A 172 20.34 9.11 -6.44
N LYS A 173 20.62 7.95 -5.85
CA LYS A 173 21.66 7.72 -4.84
C LYS A 173 22.77 6.91 -5.49
N PRO A 174 23.77 7.61 -6.04
CA PRO A 174 25.04 7.66 -5.32
C PRO A 174 25.63 9.06 -5.17
N THR A 175 25.03 10.09 -5.78
CA THR A 175 25.67 11.42 -5.88
C THR A 175 25.18 12.45 -4.87
N ARG A 176 24.19 12.13 -4.03
CA ARG A 176 23.60 13.09 -3.09
C ARG A 176 23.57 12.59 -1.65
N SER A 177 24.76 12.47 -1.08
CA SER A 177 25.00 12.85 0.33
C SER A 177 24.37 14.22 0.62
N PRO A 178 24.03 14.56 1.89
CA PRO A 178 23.32 15.79 2.24
C PRO A 178 23.88 16.94 1.42
N GLY A 179 22.99 17.59 0.65
CA GLY A 179 23.40 18.51 -0.41
C GLY A 179 24.44 19.52 0.09
N PRO A 180 25.30 20.07 -0.80
CA PRO A 180 26.51 20.82 -0.41
C PRO A 180 26.25 22.02 0.51
N TYR A 181 25.00 22.45 0.65
CA TYR A 181 24.59 23.48 1.59
C TYR A 181 23.38 23.01 2.38
N TRP A 182 23.50 23.03 3.71
CA TRP A 182 22.38 22.76 4.60
C TRP A 182 21.32 23.87 4.48
N ARG A 183 20.05 23.47 4.48
CA ARG A 183 18.92 24.40 4.43
C ARG A 183 17.87 23.99 5.46
N PRO A 184 17.41 24.92 6.32
CA PRO A 184 16.31 24.65 7.24
C PRO A 184 14.99 24.57 6.47
N GLY A 185 14.24 23.51 6.70
CA GLY A 185 12.92 23.29 6.14
C GLY A 185 12.63 21.80 5.97
N PRO A 186 11.34 21.40 5.96
CA PRO A 186 10.99 20.01 5.69
C PRO A 186 11.39 19.65 4.26
N THR A 187 12.08 18.52 4.11
CA THR A 187 12.42 17.94 2.82
C THR A 187 11.19 17.20 2.28
N THR A 188 10.18 17.92 1.83
CA THR A 188 8.92 17.36 1.28
C THR A 188 9.07 16.62 -0.06
N GLY A 189 10.31 16.40 -0.54
CA GLY A 189 10.60 15.73 -1.80
C GLY A 189 11.07 14.29 -1.64
N GLY A 190 12.24 14.07 -1.03
CA GLY A 190 12.92 12.76 -1.05
C GLY A 190 12.21 11.65 -0.28
N PRO A 191 11.94 11.80 1.03
CA PRO A 191 11.31 10.76 1.85
C PRO A 191 9.91 10.38 1.37
N LEU A 192 9.08 11.34 0.98
CA LEU A 192 7.74 11.07 0.47
C LEU A 192 7.76 10.29 -0.86
N LEU A 193 8.74 10.54 -1.73
CA LEU A 193 8.87 9.81 -2.99
C LEU A 193 9.14 8.31 -2.77
N LEU A 194 9.94 7.95 -1.77
CA LEU A 194 10.25 6.55 -1.48
C LEU A 194 9.05 5.78 -0.90
N HIS A 195 8.18 6.45 -0.12
CA HIS A 195 6.93 5.86 0.38
C HIS A 195 5.91 5.67 -0.73
N VAL A 196 5.67 6.72 -1.54
CA VAL A 196 4.67 6.69 -2.63
C VAL A 196 5.05 5.68 -3.72
N ARG A 197 6.34 5.49 -3.96
CA ARG A 197 6.86 4.55 -4.97
C ARG A 197 7.18 3.17 -4.41
N GLY A 198 6.76 2.87 -3.18
CA GLY A 198 6.76 1.52 -2.62
C GLY A 198 8.13 0.93 -2.26
N PHE A 199 9.23 1.68 -2.33
CA PHE A 199 10.56 1.19 -1.93
C PHE A 199 10.59 0.76 -0.46
N VAL A 200 10.03 1.60 0.43
CA VAL A 200 9.94 1.31 1.87
C VAL A 200 9.11 0.06 2.14
N TRP A 201 8.07 -0.16 1.35
CA TRP A 201 7.21 -1.34 1.46
C TRP A 201 7.93 -2.61 0.98
N ILE A 202 8.67 -2.56 -0.14
CA ILE A 202 9.52 -3.69 -0.57
C ILE A 202 10.57 -4.02 0.50
N GLN A 203 11.23 -2.99 1.05
CA GLN A 203 12.22 -3.17 2.09
C GLN A 203 11.64 -3.87 3.32
N ASP A 204 10.50 -3.41 3.83
CA ASP A 204 9.82 -4.01 4.99
C ASP A 204 9.37 -5.45 4.71
N MET A 205 8.83 -5.74 3.52
CA MET A 205 8.47 -7.10 3.14
C MET A 205 9.67 -8.05 3.11
N MET A 206 10.75 -7.64 2.46
CA MET A 206 11.96 -8.47 2.34
C MET A 206 12.63 -8.68 3.71
N GLU A 207 12.62 -7.67 4.58
CA GLU A 207 13.16 -7.80 5.94
C GLU A 207 12.32 -8.71 6.84
N ARG A 208 10.98 -8.72 6.66
CA ARG A 208 10.10 -9.68 7.34
C ARG A 208 10.33 -11.10 6.86
N ASP A 209 10.42 -11.32 5.55
CA ASP A 209 10.69 -12.63 4.97
C ASP A 209 12.07 -13.16 5.40
N HIS A 210 13.08 -12.29 5.44
CA HIS A 210 14.41 -12.63 5.96
C HIS A 210 14.38 -13.07 7.44
N ARG A 211 13.62 -12.36 8.29
CA ARG A 211 13.41 -12.74 9.70
C ARG A 211 12.66 -14.08 9.82
N HIS A 212 11.68 -14.32 8.95
CA HIS A 212 10.96 -15.58 8.89
C HIS A 212 11.89 -16.75 8.57
N LEU A 213 12.75 -16.59 7.55
CA LEU A 213 13.73 -17.61 7.14
C LEU A 213 14.75 -17.92 8.25
N ARG A 214 15.04 -16.94 9.13
CA ARG A 214 15.89 -17.15 10.32
C ARG A 214 15.13 -17.69 11.54
N GLY A 215 13.84 -18.01 11.41
CA GLY A 215 13.02 -18.55 12.49
C GLY A 215 12.68 -17.55 13.59
N THR A 216 12.91 -16.25 13.39
CA THR A 216 12.60 -15.23 14.39
C THR A 216 11.11 -14.86 14.29
N ARG A 217 10.29 -15.46 15.17
CA ARG A 217 8.86 -15.17 15.45
C ARG A 217 7.96 -14.92 14.22
N ARG A 218 7.10 -15.90 13.88
CA ARG A 218 5.98 -15.74 12.93
C ARG A 218 5.01 -14.66 13.45
N GLY A 219 4.91 -13.53 12.76
CA GLY A 219 3.97 -12.45 13.08
C GLY A 219 4.57 -11.22 13.78
N GLY A 220 5.73 -10.73 13.31
CA GLY A 220 6.36 -9.52 13.85
C GLY A 220 5.61 -8.22 13.51
N ALA A 221 5.46 -7.37 14.53
CA ALA A 221 4.79 -6.07 14.59
C ALA A 221 4.70 -5.25 13.30
N GLY A 222 3.51 -4.69 13.03
CA GLY A 222 3.34 -3.69 11.99
C GLY A 222 4.19 -2.45 12.27
N GLN A 223 5.05 -2.08 11.31
CA GLN A 223 5.88 -0.89 11.40
C GLN A 223 5.17 0.28 10.71
N LEU A 224 4.95 1.35 11.45
CA LEU A 224 4.40 2.60 10.93
C LEU A 224 5.55 3.59 10.75
N CYS A 225 5.66 4.16 9.55
CA CYS A 225 6.56 5.28 9.29
C CYS A 225 5.86 6.56 9.74
N ALA A 226 6.49 7.30 10.66
CA ALA A 226 6.04 8.62 11.09
C ALA A 226 7.16 9.63 10.86
N ASP A 227 6.87 10.66 10.07
CA ASP A 227 7.79 11.78 9.91
C ASP A 227 7.81 12.63 11.19
N VAL A 228 9.00 13.07 11.59
CA VAL A 228 9.14 13.97 12.73
C VAL A 228 8.53 15.33 12.38
N PRO A 229 7.57 15.85 13.16
CA PRO A 229 6.96 17.14 12.86
C PRO A 229 8.00 18.26 12.94
N VAL A 230 8.11 19.04 11.87
CA VAL A 230 9.00 20.20 11.80
C VAL A 230 8.24 21.45 12.25
N SER A 231 8.79 22.17 13.23
CA SER A 231 8.26 23.45 13.70
C SER A 231 8.18 24.47 12.56
N MET A 232 7.21 25.39 12.61
CA MET A 232 6.95 26.39 11.55
C MET A 232 8.18 27.26 11.22
N LEU A 233 8.96 26.83 10.22
CA LEU A 233 10.14 27.53 9.74
C LEU A 233 9.77 28.43 8.55
N HIS A 234 9.72 29.74 8.77
CA HIS A 234 9.62 30.74 7.70
C HIS A 234 11.02 31.06 7.15
N ALA A 235 11.56 30.16 6.32
CA ALA A 235 12.84 30.40 5.66
C ALA A 235 12.64 31.07 4.29
N GLY A 236 12.65 32.40 4.24
CA GLY A 236 12.65 33.16 2.98
C GLY A 236 13.90 32.87 2.14
N ARG A 237 13.76 32.06 1.07
CA ARG A 237 14.87 31.62 0.21
C ARG A 237 15.69 32.78 -0.37
N LEU A 238 15.01 33.87 -0.72
CA LEU A 238 15.65 35.08 -1.24
C LEU A 238 16.42 35.82 -0.14
N SER A 239 15.82 35.98 1.04
CA SER A 239 16.36 36.77 2.15
C SER A 239 17.64 36.17 2.76
N VAL A 240 17.73 34.84 2.84
CA VAL A 240 18.95 34.16 3.32
C VAL A 240 20.08 34.28 2.30
N ARG A 241 19.77 34.13 1.01
CA ARG A 241 20.78 34.30 -0.06
C ARG A 241 21.23 35.76 -0.17
N HIS A 242 20.30 36.71 -0.05
CA HIS A 242 20.61 38.14 -0.14
C HIS A 242 21.55 38.55 0.99
N ARG A 243 21.28 38.13 2.25
CA ARG A 243 22.18 38.38 3.38
C ARG A 243 23.57 37.79 3.20
N ALA A 244 23.68 36.60 2.59
CA ALA A 244 24.99 36.00 2.30
C ALA A 244 25.78 36.75 1.21
N HIS A 245 25.10 37.45 0.30
CA HIS A 245 25.72 38.23 -0.78
C HIS A 245 25.74 39.75 -0.52
N ASP A 246 25.27 40.20 0.64
CA ASP A 246 25.10 41.62 0.97
C ASP A 246 26.44 42.37 0.99
N ALA A 247 27.48 41.74 1.52
CA ALA A 247 28.84 42.28 1.50
C ALA A 247 29.35 42.52 0.05
N ALA A 248 29.01 41.63 -0.89
CA ALA A 248 29.41 41.81 -2.29
C ALA A 248 28.67 42.99 -2.94
N LEU A 249 27.38 43.17 -2.64
CA LEU A 249 26.59 44.30 -3.12
C LEU A 249 27.08 45.64 -2.55
N GLN A 250 27.45 45.67 -1.26
CA GLN A 250 28.05 46.86 -0.63
C GLN A 250 29.40 47.22 -1.22
N VAL A 251 30.26 46.23 -1.50
CA VAL A 251 31.57 46.44 -2.13
C VAL A 251 31.42 47.09 -3.51
N ILE A 252 30.42 46.70 -4.31
CA ILE A 252 30.17 47.31 -5.63
C ILE A 252 29.85 48.81 -5.48
N SER A 253 28.98 49.17 -4.53
CA SER A 253 28.67 50.59 -4.25
C SER A 253 29.89 51.36 -3.72
N TRP A 254 30.74 50.70 -2.93
CA TRP A 254 31.91 51.32 -2.33
C TRP A 254 33.01 51.59 -3.35
N VAL A 255 33.27 50.65 -4.27
CA VAL A 255 34.24 50.81 -5.37
C VAL A 255 33.86 52.03 -6.23
N TYR A 256 32.58 52.20 -6.54
CA TYR A 256 32.12 53.36 -7.29
C TYR A 256 32.36 54.68 -6.53
N SER A 257 31.96 54.75 -5.26
CA SER A 257 32.14 55.96 -4.43
C SER A 257 33.62 56.33 -4.22
N VAL A 258 34.47 55.34 -3.94
CA VAL A 258 35.92 55.56 -3.73
C VAL A 258 36.59 56.00 -5.03
N SER A 259 36.25 55.38 -6.16
CA SER A 259 36.81 55.77 -7.47
C SER A 259 36.51 57.24 -7.81
N GLN A 260 35.26 57.68 -7.61
CA GLN A 260 34.85 59.08 -7.82
C GLN A 260 35.59 60.04 -6.89
N THR A 261 35.75 59.66 -5.61
CA THR A 261 36.43 60.50 -4.62
C THR A 261 37.92 60.65 -4.94
N ILE A 262 38.59 59.56 -5.32
CA ILE A 262 40.00 59.59 -5.74
C ILE A 262 40.18 60.42 -7.00
N GLN A 263 39.30 60.26 -8.00
CA GLN A 263 39.36 61.00 -9.25
C GLN A 263 39.20 62.51 -9.02
N HIS A 264 38.27 62.90 -8.15
CA HIS A 264 38.06 64.31 -7.79
C HIS A 264 39.24 64.89 -6.97
N MET A 265 39.84 64.11 -6.05
CA MET A 265 41.06 64.54 -5.34
C MET A 265 42.24 64.70 -6.29
N TRP A 266 42.41 63.78 -7.24
CA TRP A 266 43.47 63.85 -8.25
C TRP A 266 43.30 65.09 -9.15
N GLN A 267 42.09 65.36 -9.63
CA GLN A 267 41.77 66.57 -10.40
C GLN A 267 42.07 67.86 -9.61
N ARG A 268 41.69 67.92 -8.32
CA ARG A 268 42.01 69.06 -7.45
C ARG A 268 43.51 69.24 -7.24
N ARG A 269 44.27 68.15 -7.19
CA ARG A 269 45.73 68.19 -7.05
C ARG A 269 46.42 68.59 -8.34
N SER A 270 45.91 68.18 -9.49
CA SER A 270 46.47 68.53 -10.81
C SER A 270 46.18 69.97 -11.23
N ASN A 271 45.13 70.60 -10.68
CA ASN A 271 44.78 72.01 -10.93
C ASN A 271 45.38 72.97 -9.89
N ARG A 272 46.26 72.50 -9.00
CA ARG A 272 47.17 73.32 -8.19
C ARG A 272 48.58 73.20 -8.74
#